data_AF-A0A317Q639-F1
#
_entry.id   AF-A0A317Q639-F1
#
_cell.length_a   1.000
_cell.length_b   1.000
_cell.length_c   1.000
_cell.angle_alpha   90.00
_cell.angle_beta   90.00
_cell.angle_gamma   90.00
#
_symmetry.space_group_name_H-M   'P 1'
#
loop_
_entity.id
_entity.type
_entity.pdbx_description
1 polymer ?
#
loop_
_entity_poly.entity_id
_entity_poly.type
_entity_poly.pdbx_seq_one_letter_code
_entity_poly.pdbx_strand_id
1 'polypeptide(L)'
;MLSVIEFCEEISQKLKWLSGHMAECEWDIYIDMLSENYPAIRKELSEMREQFWNSDKVGTRVILYSDPSRKEHKFCNVDGVDQLKEEYTELYDPAQECWKQLKSRIFRVTFSHLIQEPFLIDDVFESHLFFASLTYQWGKSVMLENERVAIKAFIKSAELFDRCIGMSWFHVSVCTQKKLSLTRAKAGKKGGDSKAEVYRVIQDKLVYLINESVPEGGWKSKAAAVNTLIDPLWDFIKESNFDINNESKKYRIATMSQDALEDTIIKNWSRNIESVKLALDNTVTRKKKIN
;
A
#
# COMPACT_ATOMS: atom_id res chain seq x y z
N MET A 1 31.10 5.90 -19.96
CA MET A 1 30.01 6.90 -19.99
C MET A 1 29.03 6.37 -21.03
N LEU A 2 27.76 6.12 -20.65
CA LEU A 2 26.75 5.66 -21.59
C LEU A 2 26.49 6.76 -22.63
N SER A 3 26.27 6.39 -23.88
CA SER A 3 25.75 7.28 -24.91
C SER A 3 24.31 7.69 -24.57
N VAL A 4 23.86 8.81 -25.15
CA VAL A 4 22.48 9.28 -24.97
C VAL A 4 21.43 8.26 -25.44
N ILE A 5 21.77 7.42 -26.44
CA ILE A 5 20.91 6.35 -26.95
C ILE A 5 20.82 5.20 -25.96
N GLU A 6 21.95 4.69 -25.47
CA GLU A 6 21.97 3.62 -24.46
C GLU A 6 21.22 4.04 -23.19
N PHE A 7 21.35 5.30 -22.79
CA PHE A 7 20.65 5.83 -21.62
C PHE A 7 19.13 5.93 -21.84
N CYS A 8 18.69 6.29 -23.05
CA CYS A 8 17.29 6.25 -23.44
C CYS A 8 16.72 4.82 -23.41
N GLU A 9 17.50 3.83 -23.88
CA GLU A 9 17.11 2.41 -23.85
C GLU A 9 16.99 1.87 -22.42
N GLU A 10 17.91 2.24 -21.52
CA GLU A 10 17.86 1.86 -20.11
C GLU A 10 16.57 2.38 -19.44
N ILE A 11 16.21 3.64 -19.68
CA ILE A 11 14.96 4.20 -19.16
C ILE A 11 13.76 3.46 -19.76
N SER A 12 13.79 3.12 -21.06
CA SER A 12 12.74 2.34 -21.71
C SER A 12 12.50 0.99 -21.03
N GLN A 13 13.56 0.34 -20.53
CA GLN A 13 13.44 -0.90 -19.74
C GLN A 13 12.79 -0.63 -18.37
N LYS A 14 13.18 0.46 -17.69
CA LYS A 14 12.54 0.88 -16.43
C LYS A 14 11.03 1.12 -16.60
N LEU A 15 10.58 1.72 -17.70
CA LEU A 15 9.15 1.91 -17.99
C LEU A 15 8.42 0.56 -18.04
N LYS A 16 8.98 -0.44 -18.73
CA LYS A 16 8.38 -1.79 -18.81
C LYS A 16 8.26 -2.44 -17.44
N TRP A 17 9.29 -2.31 -16.61
CA TRP A 17 9.26 -2.83 -15.24
C TRP A 17 8.21 -2.11 -14.40
N LEU A 18 8.18 -0.79 -14.42
CA LEU A 18 7.21 0.00 -13.67
C LEU A 18 5.77 -0.35 -14.07
N SER A 19 5.49 -0.47 -15.37
CA SER A 19 4.18 -0.90 -15.89
C SER A 19 3.74 -2.26 -15.32
N GLY A 20 4.66 -3.23 -15.21
CA GLY A 20 4.37 -4.52 -14.59
C GLY A 20 3.94 -4.41 -13.12
N HIS A 21 4.66 -3.61 -12.34
CA HIS A 21 4.31 -3.40 -10.92
C HIS A 21 3.01 -2.63 -10.73
N MET A 22 2.73 -1.66 -11.61
CA MET A 22 1.48 -0.91 -11.59
C MET A 22 0.29 -1.83 -11.88
N ALA A 23 0.43 -2.78 -12.81
CA ALA A 23 -0.62 -3.75 -13.13
C ALA A 23 -0.98 -4.70 -11.96
N GLU A 24 -0.10 -4.83 -10.96
CA GLU A 24 -0.33 -5.66 -9.78
C GLU A 24 -1.04 -4.91 -8.62
N CYS A 25 -1.25 -3.60 -8.77
CA CYS A 25 -1.87 -2.76 -7.75
C CYS A 25 -2.91 -1.80 -8.33
N GLU A 26 -3.46 -0.93 -7.48
CA GLU A 26 -4.55 0.01 -7.82
C GLU A 26 -4.09 1.17 -8.72
N TRP A 27 -2.80 1.20 -9.11
CA TRP A 27 -2.23 2.22 -9.98
C TRP A 27 -2.14 1.78 -11.45
N ASP A 28 -2.77 0.66 -11.81
CA ASP A 28 -2.94 0.21 -13.20
C ASP A 28 -3.62 1.28 -14.08
N ILE A 29 -4.52 2.06 -13.49
CA ILE A 29 -5.20 3.20 -14.13
C ILE A 29 -4.25 4.25 -14.72
N TYR A 30 -3.01 4.33 -14.23
CA TYR A 30 -2.03 5.31 -14.67
C TYR A 30 -1.04 4.77 -15.72
N ILE A 31 -1.15 3.50 -16.13
CA ILE A 31 -0.19 2.88 -17.07
C ILE A 31 -0.10 3.66 -18.39
N ASP A 32 -1.23 4.18 -18.90
CA ASP A 32 -1.27 4.94 -20.14
C ASP A 32 -0.41 6.22 -20.09
N MET A 33 -0.13 6.75 -18.90
CA MET A 33 0.74 7.90 -18.69
C MET A 33 2.20 7.65 -19.09
N LEU A 34 2.64 6.40 -19.13
CA LEU A 34 3.98 6.03 -19.61
C LEU A 34 4.15 6.23 -21.13
N SER A 35 3.02 6.33 -21.85
CA SER A 35 3.00 6.47 -23.30
C SER A 35 3.29 7.90 -23.73
N GLU A 36 4.08 8.05 -24.81
CA GLU A 36 4.22 9.33 -25.51
C GLU A 36 2.88 9.85 -26.04
N ASN A 37 1.93 8.95 -26.31
CA ASN A 37 0.63 9.30 -26.83
C ASN A 37 -0.37 9.76 -25.76
N TYR A 38 0.02 9.76 -24.49
CA TYR A 38 -0.85 10.23 -23.42
C TYR A 38 -1.24 11.70 -23.68
N PRO A 39 -2.54 12.05 -23.74
CA PRO A 39 -2.99 13.36 -24.22
C PRO A 39 -2.36 14.55 -23.49
N ALA A 40 -2.22 14.47 -22.16
CA ALA A 40 -1.63 15.53 -21.38
C ALA A 40 -0.12 15.69 -21.63
N ILE A 41 0.62 14.60 -21.85
CA ILE A 41 2.05 14.67 -22.20
C ILE A 41 2.22 15.26 -23.59
N ARG A 42 1.44 14.82 -24.58
CA ARG A 42 1.49 15.37 -25.95
C ARG A 42 1.23 16.87 -25.96
N LYS A 43 0.21 17.31 -25.22
CA LYS A 43 -0.14 18.72 -25.09
C LYS A 43 1.01 19.52 -24.50
N GLU A 44 1.55 19.10 -23.36
CA GLU A 44 2.67 19.77 -22.69
C GLU A 44 3.92 19.86 -23.56
N LEU A 45 4.30 18.77 -24.24
CA LEU A 45 5.45 18.77 -25.15
C LEU A 45 5.24 19.75 -26.32
N SER A 46 4.02 19.83 -26.86
CA SER A 46 3.67 20.76 -27.93
C SER A 46 3.78 22.21 -27.45
N GLU A 47 3.19 22.53 -26.29
CA GLU A 47 3.23 23.87 -25.69
C GLU A 47 4.67 24.29 -25.36
N MET A 48 5.46 23.38 -24.81
CA MET A 48 6.89 23.59 -24.55
C MET A 48 7.63 23.91 -25.87
N ARG A 49 7.47 23.11 -26.93
CA ARG A 49 8.14 23.41 -28.20
C ARG A 49 7.71 24.74 -28.78
N GLU A 50 6.41 25.01 -28.84
CA GLU A 50 5.88 26.27 -29.37
C GLU A 50 6.45 27.48 -28.62
N GLN A 51 6.46 27.44 -27.29
CA GLN A 51 6.93 28.54 -26.47
C GLN A 51 8.41 28.88 -26.68
N PHE A 52 9.28 27.87 -26.80
CA PHE A 52 10.73 28.10 -26.80
C PHE A 52 11.35 28.13 -28.21
N TRP A 53 10.83 27.36 -29.17
CA TRP A 53 11.35 27.29 -30.55
C TRP A 53 10.73 28.34 -31.48
N ASN A 54 9.53 28.86 -31.18
CA ASN A 54 8.95 29.99 -31.93
C ASN A 54 9.16 31.34 -31.21
N SER A 55 10.10 31.41 -30.27
CA SER A 55 10.42 32.65 -29.57
C SER A 55 11.18 33.62 -30.48
N ASP A 56 10.86 34.91 -30.42
CA ASP A 56 11.64 35.99 -31.07
C ASP A 56 13.12 36.04 -30.63
N LYS A 57 13.48 35.29 -29.57
CA LYS A 57 14.84 35.14 -29.06
C LYS A 57 15.67 34.10 -29.84
N VAL A 58 15.03 33.27 -30.66
CA VAL A 58 15.70 32.25 -31.49
C VAL A 58 16.49 32.94 -32.59
N GLY A 59 17.81 32.71 -32.63
CA GLY A 59 18.73 33.39 -33.56
C GLY A 59 19.48 34.57 -32.96
N THR A 60 19.16 34.99 -31.74
CA THR A 60 19.87 36.06 -31.03
C THR A 60 21.22 35.53 -30.53
N ARG A 61 22.30 35.87 -31.25
CA ARG A 61 23.68 35.67 -30.78
C ARG A 61 24.00 36.70 -29.72
N VAL A 62 24.25 36.19 -28.53
CA VAL A 62 24.79 36.92 -27.41
C VAL A 62 26.10 36.10 -27.12
N ILE A 63 27.30 36.73 -27.25
CA ILE A 63 28.75 36.35 -26.94
C ILE A 63 29.15 35.69 -25.54
N LEU A 64 29.24 34.36 -25.37
CA LEU A 64 29.23 33.67 -24.03
C LEU A 64 30.23 34.11 -22.94
N TYR A 65 29.80 34.01 -21.67
CA TYR A 65 30.65 33.61 -20.55
C TYR A 65 31.19 32.19 -20.81
N SER A 66 32.38 32.07 -21.37
CA SER A 66 33.17 30.84 -21.16
C SER A 66 33.79 30.86 -19.77
N ASP A 67 33.73 29.71 -19.10
CA ASP A 67 34.58 29.21 -18.02
C ASP A 67 35.41 30.27 -17.24
N PRO A 68 35.19 30.47 -15.92
CA PRO A 68 35.93 31.46 -15.12
C PRO A 68 37.46 31.33 -15.21
N SER A 69 37.97 30.20 -15.68
CA SER A 69 39.39 29.89 -15.83
C SER A 69 40.07 30.48 -17.08
N ARG A 70 39.32 30.99 -18.08
CA ARG A 70 39.87 31.66 -19.27
C ARG A 70 39.26 33.06 -19.46
N LYS A 71 39.63 33.98 -18.58
CA LYS A 71 39.33 35.41 -18.76
C LYS A 71 40.26 36.00 -19.83
N GLU A 72 39.78 36.04 -21.07
CA GLU A 72 40.44 36.86 -22.11
C GLU A 72 39.94 38.30 -22.00
N HIS A 73 40.83 39.18 -21.53
CA HIS A 73 40.55 40.60 -21.42
C HIS A 73 40.92 41.27 -22.74
N LYS A 74 40.00 42.03 -23.35
CA LYS A 74 40.31 42.91 -24.48
C LYS A 74 40.21 44.36 -24.05
N PHE A 75 41.20 45.15 -24.46
CA PHE A 75 41.21 46.59 -24.30
C PHE A 75 40.45 47.23 -25.46
N CYS A 76 39.56 48.16 -25.15
CA CYS A 76 38.95 49.03 -26.15
C CYS A 76 39.40 50.46 -25.87
N ASN A 77 39.86 51.15 -26.90
CA ASN A 77 40.22 52.56 -26.80
C ASN A 77 38.93 53.40 -26.85
N VAL A 78 38.58 54.03 -25.74
CA VAL A 78 37.46 54.97 -25.64
C VAL A 78 38.05 56.30 -25.20
N ASP A 79 37.88 57.35 -26.02
CA ASP A 79 38.41 58.70 -25.78
C ASP A 79 39.93 58.74 -25.50
N GLY A 80 40.71 57.91 -26.19
CA GLY A 80 42.17 57.87 -26.02
C GLY A 80 42.66 57.10 -24.80
N VAL A 81 41.75 56.51 -24.01
CA VAL A 81 42.07 55.70 -22.82
C VAL A 81 41.63 54.26 -23.06
N ASP A 82 42.56 53.32 -22.92
CA ASP A 82 42.25 51.90 -23.00
C ASP A 82 41.46 51.48 -21.75
N GLN A 83 40.17 51.22 -21.94
CA GLN A 83 39.29 50.72 -20.87
C GLN A 83 39.12 49.20 -21.01
N LEU A 84 39.16 48.52 -19.86
CA LEU A 84 38.88 47.09 -19.74
C LEU A 84 37.36 46.88 -19.79
N LYS A 85 36.86 46.25 -20.84
CA LYS A 85 35.42 45.96 -20.98
C LYS A 85 35.18 44.46 -20.83
N GLU A 86 34.45 44.06 -19.80
CA GLU A 86 33.96 42.69 -19.62
C GLU A 86 32.77 42.45 -20.57
N GLU A 87 32.98 41.75 -21.69
CA GLU A 87 31.91 41.30 -22.59
C GLU A 87 31.50 39.87 -22.24
N TYR A 88 30.22 39.68 -21.91
CA TYR A 88 29.65 38.48 -21.30
C TYR A 88 28.24 38.22 -21.81
N THR A 89 27.95 37.07 -22.40
CA THR A 89 26.76 37.09 -23.27
C THR A 89 26.31 35.64 -23.65
N GLU A 90 25.35 34.97 -23.00
CA GLU A 90 24.94 33.59 -23.37
C GLU A 90 24.11 33.48 -24.69
N LEU A 91 24.39 32.50 -25.57
CA LEU A 91 23.58 32.15 -26.74
C LEU A 91 22.24 31.56 -26.28
N TYR A 92 21.11 32.10 -26.76
CA TYR A 92 19.80 31.54 -26.44
C TYR A 92 19.65 30.14 -27.06
N ASP A 93 19.56 29.13 -26.19
CA ASP A 93 19.34 27.74 -26.54
C ASP A 93 17.94 27.33 -26.06
N PRO A 94 16.96 27.18 -26.97
CA PRO A 94 15.59 26.83 -26.64
C PRO A 94 15.47 25.59 -25.77
N ALA A 95 16.31 24.58 -25.99
CA ALA A 95 16.27 23.33 -25.23
C ALA A 95 16.75 23.55 -23.80
N GLN A 96 17.82 24.32 -23.63
CA GLN A 96 18.38 24.63 -22.32
C GLN A 96 17.45 25.54 -21.51
N GLU A 97 16.78 26.50 -22.14
CA GLU A 97 15.81 27.38 -21.45
C GLU A 97 14.54 26.64 -21.06
N CYS A 98 13.99 25.84 -21.98
CA CYS A 98 12.86 24.97 -21.69
C CYS A 98 13.17 24.03 -20.51
N TRP A 99 14.37 23.43 -20.50
CA TRP A 99 14.82 22.57 -19.42
C TRP A 99 14.91 23.28 -18.07
N LYS A 100 15.39 24.53 -18.02
CA LYS A 100 15.43 25.33 -16.78
C LYS A 100 14.03 25.49 -16.19
N GLN A 101 13.05 25.85 -17.01
CA GLN A 101 11.66 26.03 -16.55
C GLN A 101 11.01 24.70 -16.14
N LEU A 102 11.16 23.65 -16.95
CA LEU A 102 10.64 22.33 -16.64
C LEU A 102 11.21 21.81 -15.30
N LYS A 103 12.51 21.92 -15.09
CA LYS A 103 13.16 21.50 -13.83
C LYS A 103 12.58 22.22 -12.60
N SER A 104 12.34 23.52 -12.70
CA SER A 104 11.71 24.30 -11.63
C SER A 104 10.28 23.84 -11.35
N ARG A 105 9.49 23.61 -12.42
CA ARG A 105 8.12 23.11 -12.32
C ARG A 105 8.06 21.73 -11.68
N ILE A 106 8.93 20.80 -12.11
CA ILE A 106 9.04 19.46 -11.53
C ILE A 106 9.23 19.57 -10.03
N PHE A 107 10.22 20.36 -9.58
CA PHE A 107 10.48 20.53 -8.14
C PHE A 107 9.27 21.05 -7.40
N ARG A 108 8.64 22.14 -7.89
CA ARG A 108 7.50 22.76 -7.22
C ARG A 108 6.31 21.81 -7.06
N VAL A 109 5.94 21.11 -8.14
CA VAL A 109 4.73 20.26 -8.15
C VAL A 109 4.97 18.94 -7.42
N THR A 110 6.10 18.26 -7.67
CA THR A 110 6.39 17.00 -6.98
C THR A 110 6.59 17.21 -5.48
N PHE A 111 7.10 18.38 -5.06
CA PHE A 111 7.25 18.72 -3.65
C PHE A 111 5.95 19.18 -2.99
N SER A 112 5.03 19.85 -3.72
CA SER A 112 3.80 20.36 -3.10
C SER A 112 2.93 19.25 -2.51
N HIS A 113 2.86 18.09 -3.16
CA HIS A 113 2.10 16.93 -2.66
C HIS A 113 2.69 16.33 -1.38
N LEU A 114 3.95 16.62 -1.05
CA LEU A 114 4.60 16.15 0.19
C LEU A 114 4.31 17.05 1.40
N ILE A 115 3.81 18.26 1.19
CA ILE A 115 3.62 19.28 2.23
C ILE A 115 2.17 19.75 2.36
N GLN A 116 1.28 19.32 1.46
CA GLN A 116 -0.14 19.63 1.50
C GLN A 116 -0.90 18.60 2.33
N GLU A 117 -1.85 19.08 3.12
CA GLU A 117 -2.78 18.26 3.89
C GLU A 117 -4.15 18.25 3.20
N PRO A 118 -4.79 17.08 2.99
CA PRO A 118 -4.31 15.75 3.40
C PRO A 118 -3.21 15.21 2.48
N PHE A 119 -2.20 14.56 3.06
CA PHE A 119 -1.20 13.81 2.29
C PHE A 119 -1.83 12.56 1.64
N LEU A 120 -1.82 12.50 0.31
CA LEU A 120 -2.27 11.35 -0.47
C LEU A 120 -1.11 10.78 -1.29
N ILE A 121 -0.78 9.51 -1.06
CA ILE A 121 0.30 8.84 -1.78
C ILE A 121 0.02 8.73 -3.29
N ASP A 122 -1.26 8.67 -3.66
CA ASP A 122 -1.69 8.61 -5.06
C ASP A 122 -1.32 9.90 -5.81
N ASP A 123 -1.55 11.06 -5.21
CA ASP A 123 -1.18 12.36 -5.81
C ASP A 123 0.35 12.50 -5.95
N VAL A 124 1.09 12.00 -4.96
CA VAL A 124 2.56 11.96 -5.01
C VAL A 124 3.01 11.03 -6.15
N PHE A 125 2.43 9.84 -6.26
CA PHE A 125 2.76 8.89 -7.31
C PHE A 125 2.43 9.44 -8.69
N GLU A 126 1.20 9.93 -8.89
CA GLU A 126 0.71 10.46 -10.16
C GLU A 126 1.58 11.63 -10.64
N SER A 127 1.88 12.61 -9.76
CA SER A 127 2.73 13.73 -10.13
C SER A 127 4.15 13.30 -10.50
N HIS A 128 4.74 12.37 -9.76
CA HIS A 128 6.08 11.85 -10.09
C HIS A 128 6.07 11.09 -11.41
N LEU A 129 5.07 10.25 -11.65
CA LEU A 129 4.92 9.46 -12.88
C LEU A 129 4.73 10.36 -14.10
N PHE A 130 3.90 11.40 -13.96
CA PHE A 130 3.65 12.38 -15.01
C PHE A 130 4.95 13.08 -15.42
N PHE A 131 5.69 13.62 -14.45
CA PHE A 131 6.93 14.32 -14.75
C PHE A 131 8.06 13.38 -15.17
N ALA A 132 8.09 12.13 -14.70
CA ALA A 132 9.04 11.13 -15.18
C ALA A 132 8.85 10.88 -16.68
N SER A 133 7.59 10.68 -17.08
CA SER A 133 7.20 10.41 -18.46
C SER A 133 7.38 11.63 -19.36
N LEU A 134 6.91 12.81 -18.93
CA LEU A 134 7.10 14.06 -19.67
C LEU A 134 8.59 14.34 -19.90
N THR A 135 9.43 14.16 -18.87
CA THR A 135 10.86 14.43 -18.98
C THR A 135 11.58 13.41 -19.86
N TYR A 136 11.15 12.14 -19.82
CA TYR A 136 11.66 11.11 -20.73
C TYR A 136 11.36 11.46 -22.19
N GLN A 137 10.11 11.80 -22.51
CA GLN A 137 9.72 12.17 -23.86
C GLN A 137 10.38 13.48 -24.30
N TRP A 138 10.55 14.44 -23.38
CA TRP A 138 11.31 15.65 -23.66
C TRP A 138 12.76 15.33 -24.07
N GLY A 139 13.46 14.51 -23.26
CA GLY A 139 14.82 14.07 -23.55
C GLY A 139 14.91 13.38 -24.91
N LYS A 140 13.95 12.51 -25.23
CA LYS A 140 13.86 11.89 -26.56
C LYS A 140 13.75 12.92 -27.68
N SER A 141 12.91 13.93 -27.49
CA SER A 141 12.62 14.91 -28.52
C SER A 141 13.82 15.81 -28.84
N VAL A 142 14.71 16.08 -27.88
CA VAL A 142 15.86 16.99 -28.06
C VAL A 142 17.20 16.28 -28.17
N MET A 143 17.26 14.95 -28.15
CA MET A 143 18.54 14.22 -28.11
C MET A 143 19.47 14.50 -29.30
N LEU A 144 18.90 14.75 -30.50
CA LEU A 144 19.68 15.07 -31.70
C LEU A 144 20.07 16.55 -31.77
N GLU A 145 19.27 17.44 -31.17
CA GLU A 145 19.46 18.89 -31.18
C GLU A 145 20.41 19.35 -30.06
N ASN A 146 20.30 18.72 -28.88
CA ASN A 146 21.03 19.08 -27.67
C ASN A 146 21.21 17.87 -26.74
N GLU A 147 22.25 17.10 -26.99
CA GLU A 147 22.60 15.90 -26.22
C GLU A 147 22.74 16.20 -24.72
N ARG A 148 23.35 17.34 -24.35
CA ARG A 148 23.58 17.71 -22.96
C ARG A 148 22.27 17.93 -22.21
N VAL A 149 21.30 18.59 -22.83
CA VAL A 149 19.96 18.77 -22.25
C VAL A 149 19.21 17.44 -22.19
N ALA A 150 19.31 16.62 -23.23
CA ALA A 150 18.69 15.29 -23.25
C ALA A 150 19.20 14.40 -22.11
N ILE A 151 20.51 14.35 -21.88
CA ILE A 151 21.09 13.61 -20.75
C ILE A 151 20.56 14.14 -19.40
N LYS A 152 20.50 15.46 -19.20
CA LYS A 152 19.94 16.03 -17.95
C LYS A 152 18.47 15.64 -17.76
N ALA A 153 17.68 15.67 -18.83
CA ALA A 153 16.28 15.25 -18.82
C ALA A 153 16.18 13.76 -18.46
N PHE A 154 16.93 12.91 -19.15
CA PHE A 154 16.95 11.48 -18.87
C PHE A 154 17.37 11.15 -17.43
N ILE A 155 18.39 11.82 -16.88
CA ILE A 155 18.79 11.61 -15.47
C ILE A 155 17.61 11.92 -14.56
N LYS A 156 16.94 13.06 -14.80
CA LYS A 156 15.82 13.46 -13.96
C LYS A 156 14.62 12.51 -14.11
N SER A 157 14.37 12.04 -15.32
CA SER A 157 13.34 11.05 -15.59
C SER A 157 13.62 9.74 -14.86
N ALA A 158 14.86 9.23 -14.93
CA ALA A 158 15.29 8.04 -14.21
C ALA A 158 15.11 8.19 -12.69
N GLU A 159 15.52 9.32 -12.10
CA GLU A 159 15.29 9.61 -10.68
C GLU A 159 13.80 9.53 -10.28
N LEU A 160 12.91 10.07 -11.11
CA LEU A 160 11.48 10.07 -10.84
C LEU A 160 10.86 8.68 -11.05
N PHE A 161 11.28 7.94 -12.07
CA PHE A 161 10.85 6.56 -12.27
C PHE A 161 11.31 5.65 -11.13
N ASP A 162 12.54 5.81 -10.62
CA ASP A 162 13.04 5.01 -9.50
C ASP A 162 12.19 5.24 -8.23
N ARG A 163 11.73 6.48 -8.01
CA ARG A 163 10.76 6.78 -6.94
C ARG A 163 9.43 6.08 -7.18
N CYS A 164 8.90 6.12 -8.40
CA CYS A 164 7.65 5.45 -8.76
C CYS A 164 7.74 3.93 -8.58
N ILE A 165 8.86 3.32 -8.94
CA ILE A 165 9.13 1.89 -8.73
C ILE A 165 9.14 1.57 -7.24
N GLY A 166 9.88 2.34 -6.43
CA GLY A 166 9.91 2.15 -4.98
C GLY A 166 8.53 2.30 -4.32
N MET A 167 7.76 3.31 -4.73
CA MET A 167 6.38 3.50 -4.29
C MET A 167 5.49 2.32 -4.67
N SER A 168 5.62 1.80 -5.90
CA SER A 168 4.83 0.67 -6.39
C SER A 168 5.13 -0.61 -5.61
N TRP A 169 6.41 -0.91 -5.32
CA TRP A 169 6.81 -2.05 -4.50
C TRP A 169 6.22 -2.00 -3.09
N PHE A 170 6.28 -0.82 -2.47
CA PHE A 170 5.68 -0.61 -1.16
C PHE A 170 4.16 -0.80 -1.21
N HIS A 171 3.50 -0.23 -2.23
CA HIS A 171 2.06 -0.32 -2.39
C HIS A 171 1.59 -1.77 -2.59
N VAL A 172 2.23 -2.53 -3.50
CA VAL A 172 1.97 -3.97 -3.71
C VAL A 172 2.12 -4.76 -2.40
N SER A 173 3.16 -4.46 -1.61
CA SER A 173 3.39 -5.11 -0.31
C SER A 173 2.26 -4.83 0.68
N VAL A 174 1.83 -3.57 0.80
CA VAL A 174 0.72 -3.16 1.68
C VAL A 174 -0.60 -3.80 1.24
N CYS A 175 -0.91 -3.78 -0.06
CA CYS A 175 -2.11 -4.42 -0.60
C CYS A 175 -2.11 -5.93 -0.31
N THR A 176 -0.97 -6.60 -0.48
CA THR A 176 -0.82 -8.03 -0.18
C THR A 176 -1.06 -8.33 1.30
N GLN A 177 -0.48 -7.53 2.20
CA GLN A 177 -0.71 -7.66 3.64
C GLN A 177 -2.18 -7.45 4.02
N LYS A 178 -2.85 -6.44 3.46
CA LYS A 178 -4.28 -6.20 3.67
C LYS A 178 -5.12 -7.40 3.21
N LYS A 179 -4.87 -7.94 2.01
CA LYS A 179 -5.55 -9.14 1.48
C LYS A 179 -5.35 -10.36 2.39
N LEU A 180 -4.13 -10.59 2.88
CA LEU A 180 -3.83 -11.67 3.82
C LEU A 180 -4.53 -11.49 5.16
N SER A 181 -4.54 -10.27 5.71
CA SER A 181 -5.23 -9.95 6.96
C SER A 181 -6.73 -10.22 6.86
N LEU A 182 -7.37 -9.76 5.78
CA LEU A 182 -8.79 -10.03 5.51
C LEU A 182 -9.07 -11.53 5.38
N THR A 183 -8.20 -12.27 4.70
CA THR A 183 -8.33 -13.73 4.55
C THR A 183 -8.22 -14.45 5.91
N ARG A 184 -7.25 -14.06 6.74
CA ARG A 184 -7.08 -14.59 8.10
C ARG A 184 -8.27 -14.25 8.98
N ALA A 185 -8.80 -13.03 8.92
CA ALA A 185 -9.98 -12.63 9.66
C ALA A 185 -11.21 -13.46 9.26
N LYS A 186 -11.44 -13.65 7.96
CA LYS A 186 -12.53 -14.50 7.44
C LYS A 186 -12.36 -15.97 7.87
N ALA A 187 -11.15 -16.51 7.77
CA ALA A 187 -10.86 -17.88 8.20
C ALA A 187 -11.03 -18.05 9.72
N GLY A 188 -10.58 -17.08 10.51
CA GLY A 188 -10.76 -17.04 11.96
C GLY A 188 -12.24 -17.01 12.35
N LYS A 189 -13.04 -16.16 11.70
CA LYS A 189 -14.50 -16.11 11.89
C LYS A 189 -15.15 -17.45 11.57
N LYS A 190 -14.87 -18.03 10.39
CA LYS A 190 -15.40 -19.34 9.98
C LYS A 190 -15.00 -20.46 10.95
N GLY A 191 -13.76 -20.42 11.44
CA GLY A 191 -13.27 -21.35 12.47
C GLY A 191 -14.00 -21.20 13.80
N GLY A 192 -14.25 -19.97 14.23
CA GLY A 192 -15.03 -19.63 15.42
C GLY A 192 -16.48 -20.11 15.31
N ASP A 193 -17.16 -19.79 14.21
CA ASP A 193 -18.54 -20.20 13.93
C ASP A 193 -18.67 -21.72 13.94
N SER A 194 -17.75 -22.42 13.26
CA SER A 194 -17.70 -23.89 13.24
C SER A 194 -17.47 -24.50 14.62
N LYS A 195 -16.70 -23.84 15.50
CA LYS A 195 -16.47 -24.32 16.87
C LYS A 195 -17.71 -24.08 17.75
N ALA A 196 -18.38 -22.95 17.57
CA ALA A 196 -19.62 -22.62 18.29
C ALA A 196 -20.74 -23.63 17.97
N GLU A 197 -20.85 -24.08 16.72
CA GLU A 197 -21.82 -25.12 16.32
C GLU A 197 -21.61 -26.43 17.08
N VAL A 198 -20.36 -26.89 17.22
CA VAL A 198 -20.03 -28.10 17.99
C VAL A 198 -20.33 -27.90 19.47
N TYR A 199 -19.97 -26.73 20.03
CA TYR A 199 -20.26 -26.42 21.42
C TYR A 199 -21.75 -26.36 21.72
N ARG A 200 -22.59 -25.91 20.78
CA ARG A 200 -24.05 -25.95 20.95
C ARG A 200 -24.55 -27.38 21.17
N VAL A 201 -24.08 -28.35 20.38
CA VAL A 201 -24.45 -29.77 20.55
C VAL A 201 -24.03 -30.29 21.93
N ILE A 202 -22.83 -29.93 22.39
CA ILE A 202 -22.32 -30.33 23.71
C ILE A 202 -23.14 -29.66 24.82
N GLN A 203 -23.47 -28.38 24.68
CA GLN A 203 -24.29 -27.62 25.63
C GLN A 203 -25.69 -28.21 25.74
N ASP A 204 -26.31 -28.58 24.62
CA ASP A 204 -27.62 -29.22 24.59
C ASP A 204 -27.58 -30.59 25.28
N LYS A 205 -26.51 -31.38 25.05
CA LYS A 205 -26.31 -32.65 25.75
C LYS A 205 -26.10 -32.45 27.26
N LEU A 206 -25.35 -31.42 27.66
CA LEU A 206 -25.17 -31.08 29.07
C LEU A 206 -26.51 -30.72 29.72
N VAL A 207 -27.35 -29.91 29.08
CA VAL A 207 -28.69 -29.58 29.56
C VAL A 207 -29.56 -30.83 29.71
N TYR A 208 -29.50 -31.74 28.73
CA TYR A 208 -30.18 -33.02 28.81
C TYR A 208 -29.73 -33.83 30.04
N LEU A 209 -28.42 -33.98 30.25
CA LEU A 209 -27.86 -34.70 31.40
C LEU A 209 -28.23 -34.07 32.75
N ILE A 210 -28.26 -32.72 32.83
CA ILE A 210 -28.69 -31.98 34.03
C ILE A 210 -30.14 -32.33 34.39
N ASN A 211 -31.04 -32.41 33.41
CA ASN A 211 -32.44 -32.68 33.69
C ASN A 211 -32.71 -34.16 33.98
N GLU A 212 -31.98 -35.07 33.35
CA GLU A 212 -32.16 -36.52 33.50
C GLU A 212 -31.58 -37.05 34.82
N SER A 213 -30.43 -36.54 35.24
CA SER A 213 -29.65 -37.09 36.38
C SER A 213 -29.80 -36.30 37.68
N VAL A 214 -30.84 -35.45 37.79
CA VAL A 214 -31.06 -34.64 38.99
C VAL A 214 -31.41 -35.53 40.19
N PRO A 215 -30.66 -35.47 41.30
CA PRO A 215 -30.96 -36.26 42.48
C PRO A 215 -32.21 -35.74 43.21
N GLU A 216 -32.85 -36.60 43.99
CA GLU A 216 -33.98 -36.21 44.84
C GLU A 216 -33.53 -35.13 45.83
N GLY A 217 -34.17 -33.96 45.77
CA GLY A 217 -33.77 -32.79 46.53
C GLY A 217 -32.66 -31.94 45.89
N GLY A 218 -32.23 -32.20 44.65
CA GLY A 218 -31.36 -31.34 43.85
C GLY A 218 -29.87 -31.31 44.27
N TRP A 219 -29.03 -30.66 43.46
CA TRP A 219 -27.60 -30.56 43.76
C TRP A 219 -27.28 -29.48 44.79
N LYS A 220 -26.21 -29.67 45.56
CA LYS A 220 -25.74 -28.72 46.58
C LYS A 220 -25.10 -27.45 45.98
N SER A 221 -24.51 -27.56 44.79
CA SER A 221 -23.88 -26.44 44.09
C SER A 221 -23.77 -26.73 42.59
N LYS A 222 -23.54 -25.69 41.78
CA LYS A 222 -23.27 -25.86 40.34
C LYS A 222 -22.03 -26.71 40.08
N ALA A 223 -20.97 -26.52 40.86
CA ALA A 223 -19.74 -27.32 40.74
C ALA A 223 -20.00 -28.80 41.05
N ALA A 224 -20.80 -29.10 42.08
CA ALA A 224 -21.16 -30.49 42.39
C ALA A 224 -21.93 -31.14 41.23
N ALA A 225 -22.87 -30.42 40.60
CA ALA A 225 -23.58 -30.91 39.42
C ALA A 225 -22.62 -31.18 38.26
N VAL A 226 -21.74 -30.22 37.94
CA VAL A 226 -20.78 -30.36 36.84
C VAL A 226 -19.82 -31.52 37.06
N ASN A 227 -19.29 -31.71 38.27
CA ASN A 227 -18.36 -32.81 38.59
C ASN A 227 -19.01 -34.19 38.44
N THR A 228 -20.33 -34.31 38.67
CA THR A 228 -21.05 -35.57 38.43
C THR A 228 -21.31 -35.82 36.94
N LEU A 229 -21.49 -34.75 36.16
CA LEU A 229 -21.92 -34.84 34.77
C LEU A 229 -20.76 -34.73 33.76
N ILE A 230 -19.54 -34.43 34.22
CA ILE A 230 -18.39 -34.23 33.33
C ILE A 230 -17.96 -35.53 32.64
N ASP A 231 -17.90 -36.65 33.37
CA ASP A 231 -17.57 -37.97 32.81
C ASP A 231 -18.56 -38.40 31.70
N PRO A 232 -19.89 -38.45 31.94
CA PRO A 232 -20.83 -38.86 30.90
C PRO A 232 -20.91 -37.87 29.73
N LEU A 233 -20.68 -36.58 29.97
CA LEU A 233 -20.57 -35.60 28.89
C LEU A 233 -19.30 -35.81 28.05
N TRP A 234 -18.19 -36.16 28.70
CA TRP A 234 -16.92 -36.40 28.05
C TRP A 234 -16.94 -37.67 27.19
N ASP A 235 -17.61 -38.72 27.65
CA ASP A 235 -17.80 -39.95 26.87
C ASP A 235 -18.66 -39.69 25.64
N PHE A 236 -19.75 -38.93 25.77
CA PHE A 236 -20.52 -38.46 24.62
C PHE A 236 -19.65 -37.73 23.58
N ILE A 237 -18.74 -36.87 24.04
CA ILE A 237 -17.82 -36.13 23.16
C ILE A 237 -16.86 -37.07 22.42
N LYS A 238 -16.31 -38.09 23.09
CA LYS A 238 -15.40 -39.08 22.47
C LYS A 238 -16.11 -39.93 21.42
N GLU A 239 -17.34 -40.34 21.71
CA GLU A 239 -18.12 -41.23 20.84
C GLU A 239 -18.76 -40.49 19.66
N SER A 240 -19.03 -39.19 19.81
CA SER A 240 -19.64 -38.38 18.77
C SER A 240 -18.73 -38.13 17.56
N ASN A 241 -19.32 -38.15 16.37
CA ASN A 241 -18.68 -37.73 15.12
C ASN A 241 -18.94 -36.26 14.75
N PHE A 242 -19.82 -35.57 15.50
CA PHE A 242 -20.23 -34.18 15.31
C PHE A 242 -20.46 -33.83 13.84
N ASP A 243 -21.38 -34.56 13.20
CA ASP A 243 -21.75 -34.33 11.81
C ASP A 243 -22.75 -33.17 11.73
N ILE A 244 -22.28 -32.01 11.28
CA ILE A 244 -23.09 -30.78 11.17
C ILE A 244 -23.05 -30.34 9.71
N ASN A 245 -24.21 -30.27 9.07
CA ASN A 245 -24.36 -30.01 7.63
C ASN A 245 -23.60 -31.01 6.75
N ASN A 246 -23.68 -32.31 7.06
CA ASN A 246 -23.01 -33.41 6.34
C ASN A 246 -21.46 -33.36 6.37
N GLU A 247 -20.87 -32.59 7.28
CA GLU A 247 -19.41 -32.56 7.50
C GLU A 247 -19.09 -32.98 8.94
N SER A 248 -18.16 -33.93 9.11
CA SER A 248 -17.64 -34.29 10.44
C SER A 248 -16.74 -33.18 10.98
N LYS A 249 -17.10 -32.66 12.16
CA LYS A 249 -16.38 -31.55 12.82
C LYS A 249 -15.64 -31.97 14.09
N LYS A 250 -15.40 -33.27 14.28
CA LYS A 250 -14.73 -33.83 15.48
C LYS A 250 -13.34 -33.23 15.75
N TYR A 251 -12.59 -32.84 14.72
CA TYR A 251 -11.28 -32.20 14.89
C TYR A 251 -11.33 -30.85 15.65
N ARG A 252 -12.50 -30.19 15.75
CA ARG A 252 -12.66 -28.88 16.42
C ARG A 252 -12.54 -28.93 17.94
N ILE A 253 -12.60 -30.12 18.52
CA ILE A 253 -12.47 -30.40 19.96
C ILE A 253 -11.22 -31.24 20.27
N ALA A 254 -10.42 -31.59 19.26
CA ALA A 254 -9.28 -32.51 19.40
C ALA A 254 -8.19 -32.02 20.37
N THR A 255 -8.14 -30.71 20.64
CA THR A 255 -7.21 -30.09 21.60
C THR A 255 -7.85 -29.78 22.96
N MET A 256 -9.13 -30.09 23.14
CA MET A 256 -9.83 -29.90 24.41
C MET A 256 -9.52 -31.10 25.32
N SER A 257 -9.30 -30.85 26.61
CA SER A 257 -9.26 -31.89 27.65
C SER A 257 -10.54 -31.87 28.48
N GLN A 258 -10.77 -32.92 29.25
CA GLN A 258 -11.90 -33.02 30.17
C GLN A 258 -11.87 -31.90 31.22
N ASP A 259 -10.71 -31.67 31.85
CA ASP A 259 -10.53 -30.58 32.82
C ASP A 259 -10.80 -29.21 32.20
N ALA A 260 -10.35 -28.99 30.96
CA ALA A 260 -10.60 -27.73 30.24
C ALA A 260 -12.10 -27.54 29.93
N LEU A 261 -12.83 -28.62 29.67
CA LEU A 261 -14.27 -28.60 29.48
C LEU A 261 -14.99 -28.26 30.79
N GLU A 262 -14.63 -28.90 31.90
CA GLU A 262 -15.16 -28.61 33.23
C GLU A 262 -15.00 -27.13 33.58
N ASP A 263 -13.77 -26.62 33.41
CA ASP A 263 -13.44 -25.22 33.64
C ASP A 263 -14.28 -24.28 32.75
N THR A 264 -14.47 -24.64 31.48
CA THR A 264 -15.28 -23.87 30.54
C THR A 264 -16.75 -23.84 30.96
N ILE A 265 -17.29 -24.96 31.43
CA ILE A 265 -18.67 -25.03 31.91
C ILE A 265 -18.85 -24.15 33.15
N ILE A 266 -17.97 -24.28 34.14
CA ILE A 266 -18.08 -23.56 35.41
C ILE A 266 -17.85 -22.07 35.21
N LYS A 267 -16.77 -21.68 34.53
CA LYS A 267 -16.34 -20.26 34.43
C LYS A 267 -17.14 -19.48 33.40
N ASN A 268 -17.62 -20.14 32.34
CA ASN A 268 -18.28 -19.47 31.21
C ASN A 268 -19.74 -19.94 31.02
N TRP A 269 -19.99 -21.20 30.68
CA TRP A 269 -21.32 -21.60 30.23
C TRP A 269 -22.40 -21.46 31.30
N SER A 270 -22.06 -21.75 32.56
CA SER A 270 -22.99 -21.60 33.69
C SER A 270 -23.45 -20.16 33.96
N ARG A 271 -22.80 -19.16 33.35
CA ARG A 271 -23.07 -17.73 33.49
C ARG A 271 -23.63 -17.09 32.22
N ASN A 272 -23.07 -17.46 31.07
CA ASN A 272 -23.25 -16.76 29.81
C ASN A 272 -24.09 -17.54 28.78
N ILE A 273 -24.29 -18.85 28.97
CA ILE A 273 -25.16 -19.66 28.12
C ILE A 273 -26.48 -19.87 28.84
N GLU A 274 -27.53 -19.17 28.39
CA GLU A 274 -28.79 -19.05 29.12
C GLU A 274 -29.45 -20.41 29.39
N SER A 275 -29.45 -21.32 28.41
CA SER A 275 -30.01 -22.67 28.57
C SER A 275 -29.31 -23.48 29.67
N VAL A 276 -27.97 -23.48 29.68
CA VAL A 276 -27.15 -24.17 30.68
C VAL A 276 -27.33 -23.52 32.06
N LYS A 277 -27.34 -22.20 32.11
CA LYS A 277 -27.53 -21.43 33.35
C LYS A 277 -28.89 -21.74 33.99
N LEU A 278 -29.97 -21.68 33.22
CA LEU A 278 -31.33 -21.96 33.70
C LEU A 278 -31.46 -23.41 34.17
N ALA A 279 -30.94 -24.37 33.41
CA ALA A 279 -30.96 -25.78 33.81
C ALA A 279 -30.28 -25.96 35.17
N LEU A 280 -29.06 -25.44 35.34
CA LEU A 280 -28.34 -25.53 36.62
C LEU A 280 -29.03 -24.77 37.76
N ASP A 281 -29.57 -23.58 37.49
CA ASP A 281 -30.24 -22.77 38.52
C ASP A 281 -31.54 -23.42 39.03
N ASN A 282 -32.25 -24.16 38.18
CA ASN A 282 -33.48 -24.87 38.54
C ASN A 282 -33.21 -26.15 39.33
N THR A 283 -32.07 -26.79 39.12
CA THR A 283 -31.73 -28.08 39.74
C THR A 283 -30.83 -27.97 40.96
N VAL A 284 -30.22 -26.81 41.22
CA VAL A 284 -29.40 -26.56 42.42
C VAL A 284 -30.27 -26.06 43.57
N THR A 285 -30.16 -26.71 44.72
CA THR A 285 -30.82 -26.26 45.95
C THR A 285 -30.35 -24.89 46.37
N ARG A 286 -31.27 -23.93 46.35
CA ARG A 286 -31.07 -22.67 47.07
C ARG A 286 -31.36 -22.92 48.54
N LYS A 287 -30.42 -22.58 49.42
CA LYS A 287 -30.75 -22.38 50.85
C LYS A 287 -31.91 -21.39 50.89
N LYS A 288 -33.07 -21.80 51.45
CA LYS A 288 -34.17 -20.88 51.77
C LYS A 288 -33.56 -19.72 52.56
N LYS A 289 -33.63 -18.50 52.02
CA LYS A 289 -33.48 -17.30 52.85
C LYS A 289 -34.68 -17.32 53.78
N ILE A 290 -34.44 -17.70 55.02
CA ILE A 290 -35.39 -17.49 56.11
C ILE A 290 -35.35 -15.97 56.34
N ASN A 291 -36.43 -15.29 55.94
CA ASN A 291 -36.70 -13.91 56.34
C ASN A 291 -37.15 -13.90 57.79
#